data_AF-A0A3G6N4G2-F1
#
_entry.id   AF-A0A3G6N4G2-F1
#
_cell.length_a   1.000
_cell.length_b   1.000
_cell.length_c   1.000
_cell.angle_alpha   90.00
_cell.angle_beta   90.00
_cell.angle_gamma   90.00
#
_symmetry.space_group_name_H-M   'P 1'
#
loop_
_entity.id
_entity.type
_entity.pdbx_description
1 polymer ?
#
loop_
_entity_poly.entity_id
_entity_poly.type
_entity_poly.pdbx_seq_one_letter_code
_entity_poly.pdbx_strand_id
1 'polypeptide(L)'
;MKTHHYIFLSTIAFIVLFYNENVGLNLGILGVLYSILTLIKTPDRNRSKTFFLLFATSILSSIAFAWFGDFSSFLALVVSILLLSFRSKNRRLKILLLIPVFIVNGFTFICRIFSFDDWLPKRNMSGVWQKMLAFVGIPLILISVFFGVYSMGSDHFAGFFTDFQLDINVWQLFCISVLGFFIAFNYWNYYVEKMIYKQNHILSNDFQDKHKIQKPTYSFLDLNTERMSGVISFFSLNILLLFFIITFNYEQFYETMKTPRQLSEETHERVGAVIVSIVMAILVIMFYFKSNFNFDPKAGLLKNLVKIWIVLNAVLVISAILKNTEYIVNLGFTYKRLGVYAFLILSLIGLTLTFVKIQTQKTNAFLFNSMSWCFYGMVLVCSFINWGGIITSQNMKRPDFVVDYHVNSINFNEKYLLKYAEKKKDIDLKKQVLEKSKLGISPTFLSKVFYYETIQK
;
A
#
# COMPACT_ATOMS: atom_id res chain seq x y z
N MET A 1 3.26 -21.88 -21.53
CA MET A 1 4.24 -22.33 -20.52
C MET A 1 3.51 -22.81 -19.27
N LYS A 2 3.95 -23.93 -18.66
CA LYS A 2 3.46 -24.38 -17.34
C LYS A 2 3.94 -23.44 -16.23
N THR A 3 3.24 -23.44 -15.10
CA THR A 3 3.45 -22.56 -13.93
C THR A 3 4.90 -22.52 -13.45
N HIS A 4 5.60 -23.64 -13.61
CA HIS A 4 6.94 -23.94 -13.09
C HIS A 4 8.00 -23.17 -13.83
N HIS A 5 7.84 -23.05 -15.14
CA HIS A 5 8.76 -22.27 -15.95
C HIS A 5 8.71 -20.80 -15.54
N TYR A 6 7.54 -20.26 -15.15
CA TYR A 6 7.46 -18.90 -14.63
C TYR A 6 8.13 -18.77 -13.26
N ILE A 7 7.99 -19.76 -12.38
CA ILE A 7 8.66 -19.75 -11.07
C ILE A 7 10.18 -19.72 -11.27
N PHE A 8 10.73 -20.69 -12.01
CA PHE A 8 12.17 -20.76 -12.24
C PHE A 8 12.71 -19.55 -13.02
N LEU A 9 12.01 -19.09 -14.06
CA LEU A 9 12.40 -17.90 -14.82
C LEU A 9 12.44 -16.66 -13.92
N SER A 10 11.41 -16.46 -13.09
CA SER A 10 11.35 -15.34 -12.16
C SER A 10 12.41 -15.44 -11.05
N THR A 11 12.74 -16.65 -10.58
CA THR A 11 13.83 -16.87 -9.62
C THR A 11 15.19 -16.55 -10.24
N ILE A 12 15.47 -17.01 -11.46
CA ILE A 12 16.72 -16.70 -12.18
C ILE A 12 16.81 -15.19 -12.42
N ALA A 13 15.73 -14.56 -12.90
CA ALA A 13 15.69 -13.12 -13.09
C ALA A 13 15.96 -12.36 -11.77
N PHE A 14 15.43 -12.84 -10.64
CA PHE A 14 15.71 -12.27 -9.34
C PHE A 14 17.20 -12.38 -8.97
N ILE A 15 17.80 -13.55 -9.15
CA ILE A 15 19.24 -13.75 -8.87
C ILE A 15 20.09 -12.80 -9.72
N VAL A 16 19.83 -12.74 -11.03
CA VAL A 16 20.58 -11.87 -11.96
C VAL A 16 20.46 -10.39 -11.60
N LEU A 17 19.30 -9.96 -11.09
CA LEU A 17 19.04 -8.55 -10.79
C LEU A 17 19.56 -8.08 -9.42
N PHE A 18 19.73 -8.99 -8.46
CA PHE A 18 20.06 -8.66 -7.07
C PHE A 18 21.41 -9.18 -6.59
N TYR A 19 22.07 -10.09 -7.31
CA TYR A 19 23.38 -10.59 -6.93
C TYR A 19 24.42 -9.46 -6.97
N ASN A 20 25.09 -9.20 -5.84
CA ASN A 20 26.01 -8.07 -5.62
C ASN A 20 25.41 -6.67 -5.83
N GLU A 21 24.08 -6.54 -5.82
CA GLU A 21 23.38 -5.30 -6.08
C GLU A 21 22.51 -4.89 -4.88
N ASN A 22 22.47 -3.60 -4.59
CA ASN A 22 21.54 -3.00 -3.64
C ASN A 22 20.16 -2.79 -4.29
N VAL A 23 19.14 -2.57 -3.46
CA VAL A 23 17.77 -2.32 -3.95
C VAL A 23 17.69 -0.93 -4.60
N GLY A 24 17.29 -0.90 -5.86
CA GLY A 24 17.07 0.32 -6.65
C GLY A 24 16.34 -0.01 -7.94
N LEU A 25 16.95 0.35 -9.07
CA LEU A 25 16.44 0.09 -10.41
C LEU A 25 16.12 -1.38 -10.68
N ASN A 26 16.87 -2.31 -10.09
CA ASN A 26 16.62 -3.76 -10.18
C ASN A 26 15.20 -4.16 -9.77
N LEU A 27 14.65 -3.62 -8.68
CA LEU A 27 13.29 -3.92 -8.24
C LEU A 27 12.24 -3.34 -9.21
N GLY A 28 12.51 -2.17 -9.77
CA GLY A 28 11.69 -1.59 -10.83
C GLY A 28 11.67 -2.49 -12.08
N ILE A 29 12.83 -2.96 -12.54
CA ILE A 29 12.92 -3.91 -13.66
C ILE A 29 12.15 -5.20 -13.33
N LEU A 30 12.35 -5.76 -12.14
CA LEU A 30 11.64 -6.96 -11.69
C LEU A 30 10.13 -6.73 -11.74
N GLY A 31 9.65 -5.57 -11.31
CA GLY A 31 8.24 -5.22 -11.33
C GLY A 31 7.63 -5.14 -12.73
N VAL A 32 8.37 -4.55 -13.68
CA VAL A 32 7.98 -4.53 -15.10
C VAL A 32 7.96 -5.96 -15.67
N LEU A 33 8.99 -6.76 -15.38
CA LEU A 33 9.08 -8.15 -15.82
C LEU A 33 7.91 -8.99 -15.30
N TYR A 34 7.57 -8.88 -14.01
CA TYR A 34 6.42 -9.56 -13.42
C TYR A 34 5.10 -9.11 -14.06
N SER A 35 4.96 -7.82 -14.35
CA SER A 35 3.77 -7.28 -15.00
C SER A 35 3.59 -7.85 -16.41
N ILE A 36 4.66 -7.89 -17.21
CA ILE A 36 4.66 -8.44 -18.57
C ILE A 36 4.39 -9.95 -18.55
N LEU A 37 5.10 -10.71 -17.71
CA LEU A 37 4.89 -12.15 -17.58
C LEU A 37 3.44 -12.47 -17.14
N THR A 38 2.85 -11.63 -16.29
CA THR A 38 1.46 -11.78 -15.88
C THR A 38 0.50 -11.51 -17.03
N LEU A 39 0.74 -10.49 -17.84
CA LEU A 39 -0.05 -10.25 -19.06
C LEU A 39 -0.01 -11.44 -20.02
N ILE A 40 1.18 -12.02 -20.25
CA ILE A 40 1.38 -13.18 -21.13
C ILE A 40 0.66 -14.41 -20.58
N LYS A 41 0.76 -14.67 -19.27
CA LYS A 41 0.14 -15.84 -18.62
C LYS A 41 -1.38 -15.73 -18.52
N THR A 42 -1.93 -14.52 -18.48
CA THR A 42 -3.37 -14.29 -18.24
C THR A 42 -4.21 -14.65 -19.48
N PRO A 43 -5.18 -15.58 -19.37
CA PRO A 43 -6.11 -15.89 -20.45
C PRO A 43 -6.98 -14.68 -20.84
N ASP A 44 -7.35 -14.56 -22.12
CA ASP A 44 -8.13 -13.42 -22.63
C ASP A 44 -9.44 -13.15 -21.87
N ARG A 45 -10.10 -14.21 -21.39
CA ARG A 45 -11.31 -14.12 -20.57
C ARG A 45 -11.15 -13.29 -19.29
N ASN A 46 -9.94 -13.24 -18.74
CA ASN A 46 -9.62 -12.52 -17.50
C ASN A 46 -9.07 -11.11 -17.75
N ARG A 47 -8.78 -10.74 -19.02
CA ARG A 47 -8.28 -9.41 -19.42
C ARG A 47 -9.39 -8.34 -19.44
N SER A 48 -9.93 -8.06 -18.26
CA SER A 48 -10.94 -7.00 -18.06
C SER A 48 -10.34 -5.58 -18.11
N LYS A 49 -11.17 -4.53 -18.25
CA LYS A 49 -10.71 -3.13 -18.15
C LYS A 49 -9.92 -2.85 -16.87
N THR A 50 -10.39 -3.38 -15.74
CA THR A 50 -9.68 -3.28 -14.44
C THR A 50 -8.33 -3.98 -14.45
N PHE A 51 -8.20 -5.08 -15.19
CA PHE A 51 -6.92 -5.78 -15.33
C PHE A 51 -5.90 -4.93 -16.10
N PHE A 52 -6.31 -4.31 -17.23
CA PHE A 52 -5.43 -3.40 -17.97
C PHE A 52 -5.08 -2.14 -17.17
N LEU A 53 -6.02 -1.61 -16.39
CA LEU A 53 -5.73 -0.52 -15.46
C LEU A 53 -4.64 -0.93 -14.45
N LEU A 54 -4.78 -2.10 -13.81
CA LEU A 54 -3.79 -2.62 -12.86
C LEU A 54 -2.45 -2.93 -13.51
N PHE A 55 -2.46 -3.38 -14.77
CA PHE A 55 -1.23 -3.60 -15.54
C PHE A 55 -0.50 -2.27 -15.77
N ALA A 56 -1.22 -1.24 -16.24
CA ALA A 56 -0.66 0.09 -16.43
C ALA A 56 -0.13 0.68 -15.12
N THR A 57 -0.89 0.60 -14.03
CA THR A 57 -0.43 1.11 -12.72
C THR A 57 0.73 0.31 -12.15
N SER A 58 0.85 -0.99 -12.44
CA SER A 58 2.01 -1.80 -12.04
C SER A 58 3.28 -1.36 -12.78
N ILE A 59 3.19 -1.09 -14.08
CA ILE A 59 4.32 -0.53 -14.86
C ILE A 59 4.69 0.86 -14.32
N LEU A 60 3.71 1.75 -14.16
CA LEU A 60 3.96 3.11 -13.65
C LEU A 60 4.57 3.09 -12.24
N SER A 61 4.10 2.19 -11.36
CA SER A 61 4.68 2.03 -10.01
C SER A 61 6.10 1.47 -10.05
N SER A 62 6.40 0.59 -11.01
CA SER A 62 7.75 0.08 -11.22
C SER A 62 8.70 1.17 -11.69
N ILE A 63 8.24 2.05 -12.58
CA ILE A 63 8.99 3.23 -13.05
C ILE A 63 9.17 4.24 -11.91
N ALA A 64 8.11 4.50 -11.14
CA ALA A 64 8.17 5.41 -9.99
C ALA A 64 9.19 4.92 -8.93
N PHE A 65 9.23 3.62 -8.66
CA PHE A 65 10.24 3.05 -7.76
C PHE A 65 11.66 3.17 -8.33
N ALA A 66 11.87 2.90 -9.62
CA ALA A 66 13.17 3.11 -10.26
C ALA A 66 13.60 4.60 -10.22
N TRP A 67 12.64 5.53 -10.14
CA TRP A 67 12.90 6.96 -10.07
C TRP A 67 13.22 7.45 -8.67
N PHE A 68 12.41 7.10 -7.67
CA PHE A 68 12.53 7.60 -6.30
C PHE A 68 13.22 6.61 -5.35
N GLY A 69 12.89 5.32 -5.42
CA GLY A 69 13.47 4.32 -4.52
C GLY A 69 13.08 4.50 -3.05
N ASP A 70 11.95 5.16 -2.77
CA ASP A 70 11.46 5.43 -1.42
C ASP A 70 10.37 4.44 -0.96
N PHE A 71 9.99 4.53 0.32
CA PHE A 71 9.00 3.61 0.89
C PHE A 71 7.62 3.74 0.21
N SER A 72 7.21 4.95 -0.17
CA SER A 72 5.91 5.15 -0.84
C SER A 72 5.89 4.51 -2.23
N SER A 73 6.96 4.66 -3.02
CA SER A 73 7.06 3.98 -4.30
C SER A 73 7.22 2.47 -4.18
N PHE A 74 7.90 1.97 -3.14
CA PHE A 74 7.97 0.55 -2.82
C PHE A 74 6.59 -0.05 -2.56
N LEU A 75 5.81 0.61 -1.68
CA LEU A 75 4.45 0.20 -1.34
C LEU A 75 3.56 0.18 -2.60
N ALA A 76 3.65 1.20 -3.44
CA ALA A 76 2.91 1.27 -4.70
C ALA A 76 3.26 0.12 -5.65
N LEU A 77 4.55 -0.21 -5.80
CA LEU A 77 5.04 -1.33 -6.61
C LEU A 77 4.48 -2.66 -6.11
N VAL A 78 4.67 -2.96 -4.82
CA VAL A 78 4.27 -4.25 -4.23
C VAL A 78 2.75 -4.42 -4.34
N VAL A 79 1.98 -3.42 -3.90
CA VAL A 79 0.51 -3.51 -3.94
C VAL A 79 0.02 -3.65 -5.37
N SER A 80 0.55 -2.88 -6.33
CA SER A 80 0.12 -2.97 -7.74
C SER A 80 0.36 -4.36 -8.34
N ILE A 81 1.56 -4.92 -8.14
CA ILE A 81 1.94 -6.23 -8.67
C ILE A 81 1.11 -7.36 -8.05
N LEU A 82 0.87 -7.31 -6.73
CA LEU A 82 0.02 -8.28 -6.04
C LEU A 82 -1.44 -8.18 -6.52
N LEU A 83 -1.96 -6.97 -6.72
CA LEU A 83 -3.30 -6.74 -7.25
C LEU A 83 -3.45 -7.24 -8.69
N LEU A 84 -2.46 -6.98 -9.54
CA LEU A 84 -2.42 -7.47 -10.91
C LEU A 84 -2.44 -9.01 -10.93
N SER A 85 -1.61 -9.64 -10.11
CA SER A 85 -1.58 -11.10 -9.95
C SER A 85 -2.93 -11.63 -9.48
N PHE A 86 -3.49 -11.04 -8.42
CA PHE A 86 -4.76 -11.44 -7.86
C PHE A 86 -5.89 -11.39 -8.90
N ARG A 87 -5.94 -10.30 -9.67
CA ARG A 87 -6.93 -10.09 -10.72
C ARG A 87 -6.73 -11.01 -11.92
N SER A 88 -5.48 -11.38 -12.23
CA SER A 88 -5.15 -12.29 -13.34
C SER A 88 -5.78 -13.68 -13.17
N LYS A 89 -5.77 -14.23 -11.95
CA LYS A 89 -6.40 -15.52 -11.66
C LYS A 89 -7.89 -15.38 -11.36
N ASN A 90 -8.30 -14.32 -10.67
CA ASN A 90 -9.66 -14.18 -10.14
C ASN A 90 -10.35 -12.89 -10.60
N ARG A 91 -11.26 -13.03 -11.57
CA ARG A 91 -12.07 -11.89 -12.07
C ARG A 91 -13.18 -11.43 -11.12
N ARG A 92 -13.66 -12.29 -10.23
CA ARG A 92 -14.86 -12.02 -9.39
C ARG A 92 -14.55 -11.74 -7.93
N LEU A 93 -13.35 -12.04 -7.46
CA LEU A 93 -12.98 -11.82 -6.08
C LEU A 93 -12.77 -10.33 -5.80
N LYS A 94 -13.22 -9.91 -4.62
CA LYS A 94 -13.05 -8.54 -4.13
C LYS A 94 -11.61 -8.30 -3.67
N ILE A 95 -11.17 -7.06 -3.81
CA ILE A 95 -9.80 -6.64 -3.56
C ILE A 95 -9.39 -6.82 -2.08
N LEU A 96 -10.36 -6.71 -1.15
CA LEU A 96 -10.16 -6.94 0.27
C LEU A 96 -9.63 -8.34 0.60
N LEU A 97 -9.95 -9.34 -0.23
CA LEU A 97 -9.47 -10.71 -0.05
C LEU A 97 -8.00 -10.88 -0.43
N LEU A 98 -7.35 -9.86 -1.01
CA LEU A 98 -5.94 -9.89 -1.34
C LEU A 98 -5.08 -10.20 -0.10
N ILE A 99 -5.28 -9.42 0.97
CA ILE A 99 -4.48 -9.49 2.20
C ILE A 99 -4.57 -10.89 2.83
N PRO A 100 -5.76 -11.43 3.17
CA PRO A 100 -5.84 -12.75 3.77
C PRO A 100 -5.32 -13.85 2.83
N VAL A 101 -5.51 -13.73 1.52
CA VAL A 101 -4.96 -14.71 0.56
C VAL A 101 -3.43 -14.71 0.63
N PHE A 102 -2.77 -13.56 0.52
CA PHE A 102 -1.30 -13.54 0.51
C PHE A 102 -0.69 -13.88 1.88
N ILE A 103 -1.34 -13.51 2.99
CA ILE A 103 -0.91 -13.91 4.34
C ILE A 103 -0.96 -15.43 4.50
N VAL A 104 -2.11 -16.05 4.19
CA VAL A 104 -2.28 -17.51 4.30
C VAL A 104 -1.31 -18.25 3.38
N ASN A 105 -1.07 -17.73 2.17
CA ASN A 105 -0.09 -18.31 1.26
C ASN A 105 1.34 -18.17 1.80
N GLY A 106 1.70 -17.05 2.42
CA GLY A 106 2.99 -16.89 3.08
C GLY A 106 3.25 -17.97 4.14
N PHE A 107 2.30 -18.20 5.05
CA PHE A 107 2.43 -19.20 6.10
C PHE A 107 2.40 -20.64 5.57
N THR A 108 1.56 -20.93 4.57
CA THR A 108 1.45 -22.27 3.98
C THR A 108 2.54 -22.56 2.94
N PHE A 109 3.49 -21.64 2.71
CA PHE A 109 4.55 -21.77 1.72
C PHE A 109 5.33 -23.08 1.88
N ILE A 110 5.80 -23.37 3.10
CA ILE A 110 6.62 -24.54 3.39
C ILE A 110 5.87 -25.82 2.99
N CYS A 111 4.63 -25.98 3.46
CA CYS A 111 3.79 -27.13 3.12
C CYS A 111 3.57 -27.25 1.61
N ARG A 112 3.26 -26.14 0.92
CA ARG A 112 2.94 -26.14 -0.52
C ARG A 112 4.15 -26.44 -1.41
N ILE A 113 5.36 -26.12 -0.99
CA ILE A 113 6.57 -26.52 -1.74
C ILE A 113 6.68 -28.04 -1.76
N PHE A 114 6.51 -28.68 -0.60
CA PHE A 114 6.63 -30.13 -0.45
C PHE A 114 5.47 -30.90 -1.10
N SER A 115 4.34 -30.25 -1.38
CA SER A 115 3.25 -30.78 -2.22
C SER A 115 3.63 -30.79 -3.70
N PHE A 116 4.68 -31.54 -4.06
CA PHE A 116 5.25 -31.58 -5.40
C PHE A 116 4.23 -31.89 -6.49
N ASP A 117 3.24 -32.74 -6.21
CA ASP A 117 2.21 -33.13 -7.19
C ASP A 117 1.27 -31.99 -7.62
N ASP A 118 1.08 -30.99 -6.77
CA ASP A 118 0.12 -29.91 -7.01
C ASP A 118 0.68 -28.85 -7.95
N TRP A 119 1.99 -28.64 -7.88
CA TRP A 119 2.66 -27.73 -8.77
C TRP A 119 3.35 -28.53 -9.88
N LEU A 120 4.31 -29.41 -9.61
CA LEU A 120 5.13 -30.03 -10.67
C LEU A 120 4.28 -30.82 -11.66
N PRO A 121 4.62 -30.81 -12.97
CA PRO A 121 3.85 -31.54 -13.95
C PRO A 121 3.84 -33.03 -13.59
N LYS A 122 2.65 -33.62 -13.45
CA LYS A 122 2.47 -35.09 -13.43
C LYS A 122 3.17 -35.66 -14.68
N ARG A 123 4.27 -36.38 -14.49
CA ARG A 123 5.18 -36.77 -15.57
C ARG A 123 4.72 -38.07 -16.23
N ASN A 124 4.31 -37.96 -17.50
CA ASN A 124 4.74 -38.87 -18.58
C ASN A 124 6.09 -38.34 -19.11
N MET A 125 7.14 -38.36 -18.30
CA MET A 125 8.51 -38.12 -18.79
C MET A 125 9.23 -39.45 -18.90
N SER A 126 10.09 -39.59 -19.91
CA SER A 126 10.93 -40.77 -20.09
C SER A 126 11.70 -41.07 -18.80
N GLY A 127 11.72 -42.34 -18.40
CA GLY A 127 12.22 -42.77 -17.08
C GLY A 127 13.66 -42.34 -16.77
N VAL A 128 14.45 -41.97 -17.78
CA VAL A 128 15.84 -41.49 -17.63
C VAL A 128 15.92 -40.17 -16.86
N TRP A 129 15.08 -39.18 -17.16
CA TRP A 129 15.11 -37.87 -16.49
C TRP A 129 14.55 -37.90 -15.06
N GLN A 130 13.69 -38.87 -14.73
CA GLN A 130 13.26 -39.12 -13.36
C GLN A 130 14.38 -39.75 -12.55
N LYS A 131 15.04 -40.78 -13.10
CA LYS A 131 16.18 -41.44 -12.49
C LYS A 131 17.34 -40.48 -12.26
N MET A 132 17.69 -39.63 -13.23
CA MET A 132 18.76 -38.64 -13.06
C MET A 132 18.47 -37.63 -11.93
N LEU A 133 17.24 -37.11 -11.86
CA LEU A 133 16.88 -36.13 -10.83
C LEU A 133 16.81 -36.76 -9.43
N ALA A 134 16.31 -38.00 -9.32
CA ALA A 134 16.21 -38.72 -8.05
C ALA A 134 17.56 -39.28 -7.57
N PHE A 135 18.39 -39.83 -8.47
CA PHE A 135 19.66 -40.47 -8.10
C PHE A 135 20.86 -39.53 -8.11
N VAL A 136 20.78 -38.40 -8.84
CA VAL A 136 21.89 -37.42 -8.90
C VAL A 136 21.46 -36.10 -8.29
N GLY A 137 20.32 -35.54 -8.71
CA GLY A 137 19.88 -34.22 -8.26
C GLY A 137 19.65 -34.10 -6.75
N ILE A 138 18.78 -34.95 -6.19
CA ILE A 138 18.44 -34.92 -4.75
C ILE A 138 19.69 -35.19 -3.89
N PRO A 139 20.48 -36.25 -4.12
CA PRO A 139 21.70 -36.49 -3.35
C PRO A 139 22.71 -35.36 -3.45
N LEU A 140 22.90 -34.78 -4.64
CA LEU A 140 23.87 -33.69 -4.83
C LEU A 140 23.46 -32.41 -4.10
N ILE A 141 22.16 -32.07 -4.08
CA ILE A 141 21.65 -30.95 -3.27
C ILE A 141 21.89 -31.21 -1.77
N LEU A 142 21.57 -32.40 -1.28
CA LEU A 142 21.79 -32.77 0.13
C LEU A 142 23.28 -32.70 0.48
N ILE A 143 24.14 -33.31 -0.34
CA ILE A 143 25.60 -33.26 -0.17
C ILE A 143 26.08 -31.81 -0.18
N SER A 144 25.60 -30.97 -1.08
CA SER A 144 26.00 -29.55 -1.15
C SER A 144 25.61 -28.76 0.10
N VAL A 145 24.42 -29.02 0.66
CA VAL A 145 23.97 -28.37 1.90
C VAL A 145 24.83 -28.82 3.08
N PHE A 146 25.02 -30.14 3.25
CA PHE A 146 25.84 -30.69 4.33
C PHE A 146 27.31 -30.29 4.19
N PHE A 147 27.82 -30.24 2.97
CA PHE A 147 29.18 -29.76 2.67
C PHE A 147 29.38 -28.32 3.17
N GLY A 148 28.44 -27.41 2.88
CA GLY A 148 28.52 -26.02 3.36
C GLY A 148 28.48 -25.90 4.89
N VAL A 149 27.64 -26.70 5.55
CA VAL A 149 27.58 -26.77 7.02
C VAL A 149 28.89 -27.30 7.60
N TYR A 150 29.47 -28.35 7.01
CA TYR A 150 30.73 -28.94 7.48
C TYR A 150 31.95 -28.06 7.20
N SER A 151 31.98 -27.32 6.08
CA SER A 151 33.04 -26.35 5.82
C SER A 151 33.00 -25.15 6.76
N MET A 152 31.82 -24.74 7.24
CA MET A 152 31.72 -23.72 8.29
C MET A 152 32.11 -24.26 9.67
N GLY A 153 31.90 -25.56 9.92
CA GLY A 153 32.17 -26.17 11.22
C GLY A 153 33.61 -26.68 11.44
N SER A 154 34.46 -26.69 10.40
CA SER A 154 35.82 -27.23 10.49
C SER A 154 36.79 -26.56 9.52
N ASP A 155 37.78 -25.85 10.07
CA ASP A 155 38.83 -25.19 9.31
C ASP A 155 39.69 -26.17 8.50
N HIS A 156 39.92 -27.38 9.03
CA HIS A 156 40.64 -28.45 8.31
C HIS A 156 39.84 -28.99 7.12
N PHE A 157 38.51 -29.14 7.26
CA PHE A 157 37.66 -29.56 6.14
C PHE A 157 37.59 -28.50 5.05
N ALA A 158 37.48 -27.22 5.44
CA ALA A 158 37.53 -26.10 4.51
C ALA A 158 38.87 -26.04 3.75
N GLY A 159 39.99 -26.28 4.44
CA GLY A 159 41.35 -26.26 3.87
C GLY A 159 41.64 -27.29 2.77
N PHE A 160 40.82 -28.35 2.62
CA PHE A 160 40.96 -29.27 1.48
C PHE A 160 40.47 -28.68 0.15
N PHE A 161 39.74 -27.56 0.19
CA PHE A 161 39.08 -26.97 -0.98
C PHE A 161 39.44 -25.50 -1.20
N THR A 162 40.36 -24.94 -0.40
CA THR A 162 40.80 -23.54 -0.46
C THR A 162 41.52 -23.15 -1.76
N ASP A 163 42.05 -24.12 -2.52
CA ASP A 163 42.71 -23.87 -3.81
C ASP A 163 41.72 -23.56 -4.96
N PHE A 164 40.42 -23.75 -4.74
CA PHE A 164 39.36 -23.34 -5.68
C PHE A 164 38.79 -21.98 -5.28
N GLN A 165 39.47 -20.89 -5.65
CA GLN A 165 38.94 -19.52 -5.49
C GLN A 165 37.89 -19.21 -6.55
N LEU A 166 36.66 -19.71 -6.36
CA LEU A 166 35.48 -19.09 -6.97
C LEU A 166 35.18 -17.81 -6.20
N ASP A 167 35.39 -16.64 -6.83
CA ASP A 167 35.03 -15.30 -6.31
C ASP A 167 33.49 -15.08 -6.32
N ILE A 168 32.76 -16.10 -5.90
CA ILE A 168 31.31 -16.12 -5.78
C ILE A 168 31.00 -16.15 -4.29
N ASN A 169 30.25 -15.16 -3.82
CA ASN A 169 29.70 -15.19 -2.48
C ASN A 169 28.57 -16.22 -2.43
N VAL A 170 28.92 -17.48 -2.15
CA VAL A 170 27.99 -18.62 -2.12
C VAL A 170 26.86 -18.38 -1.14
N TRP A 171 27.14 -17.74 0.00
CA TRP A 171 26.13 -17.41 1.00
C TRP A 171 25.10 -16.40 0.47
N GLN A 172 25.56 -15.31 -0.13
CA GLN A 172 24.69 -14.32 -0.73
C GLN A 172 23.86 -14.93 -1.87
N LEU A 173 24.48 -15.73 -2.74
CA LEU A 173 23.80 -16.43 -3.82
C LEU A 173 22.70 -17.35 -3.28
N PHE A 174 22.99 -18.11 -2.21
CA PHE A 174 22.02 -18.95 -1.54
C PHE A 174 20.85 -18.14 -0.98
N CYS A 175 21.12 -17.08 -0.21
CA CYS A 175 20.08 -16.21 0.36
C CYS A 175 19.18 -15.59 -0.71
N ILE A 176 19.77 -15.03 -1.77
CA ILE A 176 19.03 -14.41 -2.89
C ILE A 176 18.24 -15.47 -3.66
N SER A 177 18.78 -16.68 -3.84
CA SER A 177 18.08 -17.79 -4.49
C SER A 177 16.86 -18.24 -3.69
N VAL A 178 17.02 -18.43 -2.38
CA VAL A 178 15.92 -18.81 -1.47
C VAL A 178 14.84 -17.74 -1.44
N LEU A 179 15.23 -16.47 -1.31
CA LEU A 179 14.30 -15.34 -1.26
C LEU A 179 13.60 -15.13 -2.62
N GLY A 180 14.34 -15.19 -3.73
CA GLY A 180 13.80 -15.09 -5.08
C GLY A 180 12.84 -16.24 -5.41
N PHE A 181 13.15 -17.45 -4.96
CA PHE A 181 12.24 -18.60 -5.06
C PHE A 181 10.99 -18.42 -4.20
N PHE A 182 11.12 -17.96 -2.95
CA PHE A 182 9.98 -17.66 -2.08
C PHE A 182 9.01 -16.67 -2.72
N ILE A 183 9.52 -15.56 -3.25
CA ILE A 183 8.71 -14.52 -3.91
C ILE A 183 8.06 -15.09 -5.16
N ALA A 184 8.84 -15.70 -6.06
CA ALA A 184 8.34 -16.23 -7.33
C ALA A 184 7.28 -17.32 -7.12
N PHE A 185 7.52 -18.25 -6.19
CA PHE A 185 6.59 -19.33 -5.87
C PHE A 185 5.27 -18.79 -5.32
N ASN A 186 5.31 -17.88 -4.34
CA ASN A 186 4.10 -17.28 -3.81
C ASN A 186 3.35 -16.45 -4.85
N TYR A 187 4.06 -15.74 -5.72
CA TYR A 187 3.44 -14.95 -6.77
C TYR A 187 2.73 -15.82 -7.83
N TRP A 188 3.39 -16.86 -8.33
CA TRP A 188 2.86 -17.67 -9.42
C TRP A 188 1.92 -18.79 -8.97
N ASN A 189 2.16 -19.34 -7.77
CA ASN A 189 1.49 -20.54 -7.26
C ASN A 189 0.65 -20.30 -6.00
N TYR A 190 0.21 -19.06 -5.72
CA TYR A 190 -0.77 -18.87 -4.65
C TYR A 190 -2.09 -19.59 -4.94
N TYR A 191 -2.65 -20.19 -3.90
CA TYR A 191 -3.94 -20.87 -3.89
C TYR A 191 -4.96 -20.01 -3.13
N VAL A 192 -6.19 -19.91 -3.66
CA VAL A 192 -7.29 -19.29 -2.92
C VAL A 192 -8.06 -20.40 -2.23
N GLU A 193 -7.94 -20.47 -0.91
CA GLU A 193 -8.63 -21.48 -0.12
C GLU A 193 -10.15 -21.41 -0.31
N LYS A 194 -10.79 -22.58 -0.30
CA LYS A 194 -12.25 -22.70 -0.49
C LYS A 194 -13.04 -21.89 0.55
N MET A 195 -12.53 -21.76 1.77
CA MET A 195 -13.14 -20.94 2.81
C MET A 195 -13.13 -19.45 2.45
N ILE A 196 -12.00 -18.93 1.98
CA ILE A 196 -11.86 -17.54 1.51
C ILE A 196 -12.77 -17.31 0.30
N TYR A 197 -12.82 -18.25 -0.64
CA TYR A 197 -13.69 -18.14 -1.81
C TYR A 197 -15.17 -18.12 -1.41
N LYS A 198 -15.57 -18.98 -0.46
CA LYS A 198 -16.93 -18.97 0.08
C LYS A 198 -17.26 -17.62 0.71
N GLN A 199 -16.35 -16.96 1.42
CA GLN A 199 -16.62 -15.66 2.04
C GLN A 199 -16.84 -14.51 1.04
N ASN A 200 -16.51 -14.67 -0.24
CA ASN A 200 -16.68 -13.62 -1.25
C ASN A 200 -18.12 -13.11 -1.39
N HIS A 201 -19.14 -13.94 -1.11
CA HIS A 201 -20.55 -13.50 -1.15
C HIS A 201 -20.88 -12.48 -0.04
N ILE A 202 -20.21 -12.57 1.11
CA ILE A 202 -20.38 -11.63 2.24
C ILE A 202 -19.89 -10.24 1.84
N LEU A 203 -18.93 -10.18 0.91
CA LEU A 203 -18.36 -8.94 0.39
C LEU A 203 -19.14 -8.39 -0.83
N SER A 204 -20.39 -8.81 -1.06
CA SER A 204 -21.24 -8.25 -2.11
C SER A 204 -21.56 -6.78 -1.83
N ASN A 205 -21.55 -5.94 -2.86
CA ASN A 205 -21.88 -4.52 -2.71
C ASN A 205 -23.39 -4.30 -2.52
N ASP A 206 -24.19 -5.24 -3.01
CA ASP A 206 -25.64 -5.19 -3.04
C ASP A 206 -26.22 -6.20 -2.05
N PHE A 207 -27.36 -5.85 -1.46
CA PHE A 207 -28.13 -6.77 -0.63
C PHE A 207 -28.78 -7.83 -1.49
N GLN A 208 -28.72 -9.09 -1.04
CA GLN A 208 -29.52 -10.19 -1.60
C GLN A 208 -30.94 -10.16 -1.03
N ASP A 209 -31.91 -10.77 -1.70
CA ASP A 209 -33.33 -10.70 -1.30
C ASP A 209 -33.60 -11.19 0.13
N LYS A 210 -32.82 -12.17 0.62
CA LYS A 210 -32.88 -12.67 2.00
C LYS A 210 -32.54 -11.61 3.06
N HIS A 211 -31.79 -10.57 2.71
CA HIS A 211 -31.40 -9.48 3.62
C HIS A 211 -32.41 -8.33 3.69
N LYS A 212 -33.44 -8.35 2.82
CA LYS A 212 -34.54 -7.37 2.85
C LYS A 212 -35.58 -7.69 3.94
N ILE A 213 -35.50 -8.88 4.54
CA ILE A 213 -36.39 -9.31 5.63
C ILE A 213 -36.00 -8.55 6.90
N GLN A 214 -36.94 -7.77 7.42
CA GLN A 214 -36.74 -6.96 8.62
C GLN A 214 -36.74 -7.88 9.86
N LYS A 215 -35.61 -8.01 10.53
CA LYS A 215 -35.49 -8.74 11.81
C LYS A 215 -34.78 -7.87 12.83
N PRO A 216 -35.23 -7.81 14.09
CA PRO A 216 -34.54 -7.02 15.11
C PRO A 216 -33.10 -7.48 15.27
N THR A 217 -32.17 -6.53 15.49
CA THR A 217 -30.74 -6.85 15.64
C THR A 217 -30.48 -7.63 16.92
N TYR A 218 -31.29 -7.39 17.96
CA TYR A 218 -31.24 -8.09 19.23
C TYR A 218 -32.59 -8.76 19.53
N SER A 219 -32.56 -9.96 20.10
CA SER A 219 -33.78 -10.68 20.48
C SER A 219 -34.60 -9.97 21.54
N PHE A 220 -34.01 -9.05 22.31
CA PHE A 220 -34.67 -8.32 23.39
C PHE A 220 -35.23 -6.95 22.98
N LEU A 221 -34.90 -6.44 21.78
CA LEU A 221 -35.43 -5.16 21.27
C LEU A 221 -36.36 -5.41 20.10
N ASP A 222 -37.57 -4.87 20.14
CA ASP A 222 -38.40 -4.81 18.93
C ASP A 222 -37.80 -3.81 17.92
N LEU A 223 -38.08 -4.03 16.64
CA LEU A 223 -37.61 -3.19 15.53
C LEU A 223 -38.01 -1.73 15.70
N ASN A 224 -39.19 -1.45 16.28
CA ASN A 224 -39.65 -0.08 16.52
C ASN A 224 -38.83 0.60 17.63
N THR A 225 -38.48 -0.11 18.69
CA THR A 225 -37.65 0.39 19.79
C THR A 225 -36.21 0.62 19.31
N GLU A 226 -35.66 -0.30 18.52
CA GLU A 226 -34.34 -0.14 17.92
C GLU A 226 -34.29 1.06 16.97
N ARG A 227 -35.34 1.28 16.17
CA ARG A 227 -35.48 2.47 15.30
C ARG A 227 -35.53 3.74 16.13
N MET A 228 -36.35 3.78 17.18
CA MET A 228 -36.49 4.97 18.04
C MET A 228 -35.18 5.29 18.76
N SER A 229 -34.49 4.27 19.28
CA SER A 229 -33.14 4.42 19.84
C SER A 229 -32.19 5.06 18.85
N GLY A 230 -32.16 4.57 17.59
CA GLY A 230 -31.37 5.19 16.54
C GLY A 230 -31.75 6.66 16.29
N VAL A 231 -33.03 6.98 16.22
CA VAL A 231 -33.48 8.37 16.02
C VAL A 231 -33.01 9.28 17.15
N ILE A 232 -33.19 8.86 18.40
CA ILE A 232 -32.75 9.63 19.58
C ILE A 232 -31.24 9.81 19.55
N SER A 233 -30.47 8.73 19.32
CA SER A 233 -29.01 8.80 19.26
C SER A 233 -28.53 9.74 18.16
N PHE A 234 -29.01 9.60 16.93
CA PHE A 234 -28.61 10.48 15.83
C PHE A 234 -29.07 11.92 16.06
N PHE A 235 -30.23 12.16 16.68
CA PHE A 235 -30.68 13.51 17.03
C PHE A 235 -29.73 14.16 18.05
N SER A 236 -29.44 13.48 19.16
CA SER A 236 -28.51 13.97 20.20
C SER A 236 -27.11 14.19 19.64
N LEU A 237 -26.62 13.27 18.78
CA LEU A 237 -25.28 13.36 18.20
C LEU A 237 -25.16 14.48 17.15
N ASN A 238 -26.22 14.77 16.39
CA ASN A 238 -26.24 15.96 15.53
C ASN A 238 -26.17 17.26 16.34
N ILE A 239 -26.92 17.37 17.44
CA ILE A 239 -26.87 18.55 18.32
C ILE A 239 -25.48 18.71 18.92
N LEU A 240 -24.92 17.63 19.47
CA LEU A 240 -23.58 17.63 20.04
C LEU A 240 -22.52 18.02 19.01
N LEU A 241 -22.59 17.45 17.80
CA LEU A 241 -21.64 17.75 16.74
C LEU A 241 -21.78 19.19 16.25
N LEU A 242 -23.01 19.73 16.15
CA LEU A 242 -23.22 21.12 15.79
C LEU A 242 -22.59 22.07 16.82
N PHE A 243 -22.81 21.82 18.10
CA PHE A 243 -22.19 22.59 19.19
C PHE A 243 -20.66 22.48 19.11
N PHE A 244 -20.13 21.26 18.95
CA PHE A 244 -18.71 21.04 18.80
C PHE A 244 -18.12 21.77 17.58
N ILE A 245 -18.78 21.76 16.43
CA ILE A 245 -18.32 22.50 15.24
C ILE A 245 -18.25 24.01 15.53
N ILE A 246 -19.26 24.57 16.21
CA ILE A 246 -19.28 26.00 16.55
C ILE A 246 -18.11 26.32 17.48
N THR A 247 -17.98 25.60 18.60
CA THR A 247 -16.90 25.83 19.57
C THR A 247 -15.53 25.59 18.94
N PHE A 248 -15.35 24.51 18.20
CA PHE A 248 -14.10 24.19 17.51
C PHE A 248 -13.70 25.27 16.51
N ASN A 249 -14.62 25.77 15.67
CA ASN A 249 -14.29 26.85 14.74
C ASN A 249 -14.02 28.17 15.46
N TYR A 250 -14.73 28.45 16.56
CA TYR A 250 -14.45 29.63 17.39
C TYR A 250 -13.04 29.58 17.98
N GLU A 251 -12.68 28.49 18.66
CA GLU A 251 -11.34 28.26 19.21
C GLU A 251 -10.26 28.33 18.11
N GLN A 252 -10.54 27.79 16.93
CA GLN A 252 -9.52 27.63 15.89
C GLN A 252 -9.27 28.92 15.08
N PHE A 253 -10.29 29.76 14.89
CA PHE A 253 -10.22 30.96 14.04
C PHE A 253 -10.26 32.28 14.81
N TYR A 254 -10.86 32.32 16.01
CA TYR A 254 -11.06 33.57 16.77
C TYR A 254 -10.25 33.64 18.06
N GLU A 255 -9.98 32.50 18.72
CA GLU A 255 -9.27 32.50 20.00
C GLU A 255 -7.74 32.52 19.82
N THR A 256 -7.20 33.74 19.61
CA THR A 256 -5.80 34.20 19.73
C THR A 256 -4.64 33.43 19.05
N MET A 257 -3.70 34.19 18.48
CA MET A 257 -2.47 33.73 17.83
C MET A 257 -1.54 33.01 18.83
N LYS A 258 -1.55 31.67 18.81
CA LYS A 258 -0.61 30.85 19.60
C LYS A 258 0.77 30.79 18.94
N THR A 259 1.81 30.64 19.76
CA THR A 259 3.19 30.50 19.26
C THR A 259 3.32 29.32 18.28
N PRO A 260 4.22 29.38 17.26
CA PRO A 260 4.38 28.33 16.24
C PRO A 260 4.54 26.90 16.77
N ARG A 261 5.14 26.75 17.95
CA ARG A 261 5.41 25.47 18.61
C ARG A 261 4.15 24.87 19.25
N GLN A 262 3.41 25.67 20.01
CA GLN A 262 2.09 25.29 20.55
C GLN A 262 1.09 24.98 19.42
N LEU A 263 1.15 25.75 18.33
CA LEU A 263 0.30 25.53 17.15
C LEU A 263 0.59 24.18 16.48
N SER A 264 1.85 23.70 16.47
CA SER A 264 2.23 22.43 15.84
C SER A 264 1.70 21.20 16.56
N GLU A 265 1.87 21.15 17.88
CA GLU A 265 1.46 20.01 18.70
C GLU A 265 -0.07 19.95 18.79
N GLU A 266 -0.72 21.10 19.03
CA GLU A 266 -2.17 21.18 19.07
C GLU A 266 -2.82 20.81 17.73
N THR A 267 -2.25 21.20 16.59
CA THR A 267 -2.86 20.87 15.29
C THR A 267 -2.79 19.37 15.01
N HIS A 268 -1.73 18.67 15.42
CA HIS A 268 -1.63 17.22 15.22
C HIS A 268 -2.60 16.45 16.12
N GLU A 269 -2.71 16.81 17.39
CA GLU A 269 -3.66 16.18 18.30
C GLU A 269 -5.12 16.47 17.89
N ARG A 270 -5.42 17.73 17.53
CA ARG A 270 -6.77 18.15 17.13
C ARG A 270 -7.20 17.53 15.79
N VAL A 271 -6.32 17.52 14.79
CA VAL A 271 -6.60 16.84 13.52
C VAL A 271 -6.76 15.33 13.77
N GLY A 272 -5.89 14.72 14.59
CA GLY A 272 -6.04 13.32 14.99
C GLY A 272 -7.40 13.03 15.64
N ALA A 273 -7.88 13.90 16.52
CA ALA A 273 -9.21 13.79 17.13
C ALA A 273 -10.34 13.90 16.10
N VAL A 274 -10.25 14.84 15.14
CA VAL A 274 -11.22 14.97 14.04
C VAL A 274 -11.25 13.69 13.19
N ILE A 275 -10.08 13.15 12.88
CA ILE A 275 -9.92 11.89 12.14
C ILE A 275 -10.61 10.73 12.86
N VAL A 276 -10.32 10.54 14.15
CA VAL A 276 -10.90 9.47 14.97
C VAL A 276 -12.41 9.64 15.05
N SER A 277 -12.90 10.87 15.22
CA SER A 277 -14.32 11.20 15.23
C SER A 277 -15.03 10.79 13.94
N ILE A 278 -14.43 11.05 12.76
CA ILE A 278 -15.01 10.65 11.46
C ILE A 278 -15.06 9.13 11.32
N VAL A 279 -13.98 8.43 11.70
CA VAL A 279 -13.95 6.96 11.68
C VAL A 279 -15.05 6.40 12.58
N MET A 280 -15.20 6.94 13.80
CA MET A 280 -16.27 6.57 14.72
C MET A 280 -17.66 6.87 14.15
N ALA A 281 -17.86 8.02 13.52
CA ALA A 281 -19.12 8.37 12.87
C ALA A 281 -19.50 7.35 11.78
N ILE A 282 -18.55 6.96 10.94
CA ILE A 282 -18.76 5.94 9.91
C ILE A 282 -19.09 4.58 10.55
N LEU A 283 -18.41 4.18 11.63
CA LEU A 283 -18.69 2.93 12.34
C LEU A 283 -20.11 2.90 12.93
N VAL A 284 -20.56 4.00 13.55
CA VAL A 284 -21.93 4.11 14.08
C VAL A 284 -22.94 3.99 12.94
N ILE A 285 -22.72 4.65 11.81
CA ILE A 285 -23.60 4.53 10.63
C ILE A 285 -23.62 3.09 10.11
N MET A 286 -22.47 2.42 10.04
CA MET A 286 -22.38 1.03 9.61
C MET A 286 -23.10 0.07 10.56
N PHE A 287 -23.09 0.36 11.87
CA PHE A 287 -23.79 -0.42 12.88
C PHE A 287 -25.31 -0.37 12.65
N TYR A 288 -25.90 0.82 12.58
CA TYR A 288 -27.34 0.98 12.37
C TYR A 288 -27.77 0.55 10.95
N PHE A 289 -27.00 0.84 9.90
CA PHE A 289 -27.36 0.53 8.51
C PHE A 289 -26.78 -0.78 7.98
N LYS A 290 -26.65 -1.79 8.86
CA LYS A 290 -26.18 -3.14 8.49
C LYS A 290 -27.14 -3.88 7.56
N SER A 291 -28.46 -3.80 7.78
CA SER A 291 -29.46 -4.45 6.93
C SER A 291 -30.83 -3.78 7.01
N ASN A 292 -31.54 -3.91 8.14
CA ASN A 292 -32.97 -3.64 8.26
C ASN A 292 -33.36 -2.17 7.96
N PHE A 293 -32.65 -1.22 8.57
CA PHE A 293 -33.00 0.20 8.45
C PHE A 293 -32.73 0.79 7.06
N ASN A 294 -32.00 0.09 6.17
CA ASN A 294 -31.86 0.53 4.78
C ASN A 294 -33.21 0.46 4.04
N PHE A 295 -34.02 -0.56 4.31
CA PHE A 295 -35.27 -0.86 3.59
C PHE A 295 -36.53 -0.50 4.36
N ASP A 296 -36.40 -0.05 5.60
CA ASP A 296 -37.52 0.31 6.44
C ASP A 296 -38.21 1.60 5.94
N PRO A 297 -39.52 1.56 5.58
CA PRO A 297 -40.26 2.73 5.13
C PRO A 297 -40.52 3.74 6.27
N LYS A 298 -40.58 3.29 7.53
CA LYS A 298 -40.79 4.16 8.70
C LYS A 298 -39.50 4.82 9.19
N ALA A 299 -38.34 4.40 8.68
CA ALA A 299 -37.03 4.95 9.06
C ALA A 299 -36.62 6.22 8.29
N GLY A 300 -37.57 6.93 7.65
CA GLY A 300 -37.28 8.16 6.90
C GLY A 300 -36.59 9.24 7.73
N LEU A 301 -37.08 9.48 8.95
CA LEU A 301 -36.50 10.45 9.89
C LEU A 301 -35.06 10.05 10.26
N LEU A 302 -34.81 8.79 10.61
CA LEU A 302 -33.47 8.27 10.91
C LEU A 302 -32.51 8.49 9.74
N LYS A 303 -32.92 8.14 8.52
CA LYS A 303 -32.13 8.35 7.29
C LYS A 303 -31.76 9.82 7.09
N ASN A 304 -32.69 10.73 7.35
CA ASN A 304 -32.44 12.16 7.22
C ASN A 304 -31.46 12.68 8.29
N LEU A 305 -31.62 12.28 9.56
CA LEU A 305 -30.68 12.64 10.62
C LEU A 305 -29.26 12.14 10.34
N VAL A 306 -29.13 10.93 9.78
CA VAL A 306 -27.84 10.37 9.36
C VAL A 306 -27.22 11.19 8.22
N LYS A 307 -28.02 11.58 7.22
CA LYS A 307 -27.54 12.43 6.13
C LYS A 307 -27.07 13.79 6.64
N ILE A 308 -27.83 14.42 7.54
CA ILE A 308 -27.42 15.68 8.19
C ILE A 308 -26.11 15.48 8.94
N TRP A 309 -25.97 14.39 9.70
CA TRP A 309 -24.73 14.10 10.43
C TRP A 309 -23.53 13.89 9.48
N ILE A 310 -23.72 13.19 8.35
CA ILE A 310 -22.65 13.06 7.35
C ILE A 310 -22.23 14.45 6.82
N VAL A 311 -23.19 15.33 6.54
CA VAL A 311 -22.91 16.71 6.10
C VAL A 311 -22.17 17.50 7.18
N LEU A 312 -22.58 17.41 8.45
CA LEU A 312 -21.88 18.07 9.56
C LEU A 312 -20.43 17.57 9.70
N ASN A 313 -20.18 16.27 9.57
CA ASN A 313 -18.80 15.77 9.56
C ASN A 313 -18.01 16.27 8.36
N ALA A 314 -18.64 16.41 7.19
CA ALA A 314 -17.97 16.98 6.01
C ALA A 314 -17.60 18.45 6.25
N VAL A 315 -18.47 19.23 6.90
CA VAL A 315 -18.15 20.60 7.34
C VAL A 315 -16.97 20.62 8.30
N LEU A 316 -16.94 19.71 9.29
CA LEU A 316 -15.82 19.58 10.22
C LEU A 316 -14.49 19.26 9.48
N VAL A 317 -14.52 18.37 8.49
CA VAL A 317 -13.35 18.08 7.64
C VAL A 317 -12.90 19.33 6.89
N ILE A 318 -13.82 20.11 6.33
CA ILE A 318 -13.49 21.34 5.62
C ILE A 318 -12.85 22.37 6.57
N SER A 319 -13.37 22.54 7.78
CA SER A 319 -12.75 23.38 8.81
C SER A 319 -11.31 22.93 9.13
N ALA A 320 -11.07 21.62 9.26
CA ALA A 320 -9.73 21.08 9.47
C ALA A 320 -8.79 21.33 8.27
N ILE A 321 -9.29 21.21 7.03
CA ILE A 321 -8.54 21.54 5.80
C ILE A 321 -8.15 23.02 5.79
N LEU A 322 -9.08 23.92 6.09
CA LEU A 322 -8.83 25.36 6.13
C LEU A 322 -7.75 25.69 7.15
N LYS A 323 -7.81 25.09 8.33
CA LYS A 323 -6.80 25.32 9.34
C LYS A 323 -5.43 24.75 8.99
N ASN A 324 -5.37 23.55 8.42
CA ASN A 324 -4.11 22.99 7.93
C ASN A 324 -3.51 23.88 6.82
N THR A 325 -4.37 24.52 6.01
CA THR A 325 -3.94 25.48 4.99
C THR A 325 -3.31 26.73 5.61
N GLU A 326 -3.97 27.33 6.59
CA GLU A 326 -3.42 28.46 7.36
C GLU A 326 -2.08 28.08 8.01
N TYR A 327 -1.99 26.87 8.56
CA TYR A 327 -0.78 26.34 9.17
C TYR A 327 0.38 26.21 8.18
N ILE A 328 0.12 25.75 6.96
CA ILE A 328 1.10 25.70 5.87
C ILE A 328 1.48 27.10 5.38
N VAL A 329 0.52 28.02 5.31
CA VAL A 329 0.79 29.41 4.93
C VAL A 329 1.66 30.11 5.97
N ASN A 330 1.54 29.76 7.25
CA ASN A 330 2.33 30.38 8.31
C ASN A 330 3.69 29.70 8.56
N LEU A 331 3.82 28.40 8.36
CA LEU A 331 5.05 27.64 8.70
C LEU A 331 5.66 26.83 7.56
N GLY A 332 5.13 26.93 6.34
CA GLY A 332 5.60 26.21 5.15
C GLY A 332 5.05 24.79 5.00
N PHE A 333 5.46 24.12 3.92
CA PHE A 333 5.10 22.74 3.63
C PHE A 333 6.03 21.76 4.37
N THR A 334 5.47 20.64 4.81
CA THR A 334 6.20 19.47 5.34
C THR A 334 5.48 18.19 4.93
N TYR A 335 6.17 17.03 4.97
CA TYR A 335 5.53 15.74 4.69
C TYR A 335 4.35 15.46 5.63
N LYS A 336 4.47 15.79 6.92
CA LYS A 336 3.39 15.59 7.90
C LYS A 336 2.13 16.39 7.55
N ARG A 337 2.28 17.66 7.16
CA ARG A 337 1.15 18.55 6.78
C ARG A 337 0.49 18.12 5.47
N LEU A 338 1.26 17.62 4.51
CA LEU A 338 0.71 17.01 3.29
C LEU A 338 0.01 15.67 3.57
N GLY A 339 0.54 14.87 4.49
CA GLY A 339 -0.10 13.64 4.96
C GLY A 339 -1.47 13.91 5.59
N VAL A 340 -1.60 15.01 6.34
CA VAL A 340 -2.92 15.46 6.87
C VAL A 340 -3.90 15.73 5.73
N TYR A 341 -3.51 16.43 4.66
CA TYR A 341 -4.41 16.62 3.50
C TYR A 341 -4.80 15.30 2.86
N ALA A 342 -3.86 14.39 2.64
CA ALA A 342 -4.15 13.07 2.09
C ALA A 342 -5.21 12.34 2.93
N PHE A 343 -5.07 12.39 4.26
CA PHE A 343 -6.04 11.80 5.17
C PHE A 343 -7.41 12.48 5.13
N LEU A 344 -7.46 13.81 5.15
CA LEU A 344 -8.71 14.58 5.14
C LEU A 344 -9.47 14.40 3.81
N ILE A 345 -8.77 14.36 2.67
CA ILE A 345 -9.36 14.03 1.37
C ILE A 345 -9.95 12.63 1.40
N LEU A 346 -9.21 11.66 1.95
CA LEU A 346 -9.67 10.28 2.03
C LEU A 346 -10.88 10.12 2.96
N SER A 347 -10.93 10.89 4.05
CA SER A 347 -12.08 10.99 4.95
C SER A 347 -13.31 11.56 4.26
N LEU A 348 -13.14 12.62 3.48
CA LEU A 348 -14.21 13.22 2.68
C LEU A 348 -14.77 12.24 1.65
N ILE A 349 -13.90 11.48 0.98
CA ILE A 349 -14.29 10.39 0.08
C ILE A 349 -15.06 9.31 0.85
N GLY A 350 -14.59 8.90 2.03
CA GLY A 350 -15.26 7.93 2.89
C GLY A 350 -16.67 8.38 3.31
N LEU A 351 -16.83 9.65 3.68
CA LEU A 351 -18.13 10.26 3.98
C LEU A 351 -19.05 10.30 2.75
N THR A 352 -18.51 10.65 1.58
CA THR A 352 -19.27 10.64 0.32
C THR A 352 -19.73 9.23 -0.04
N LEU A 353 -18.85 8.23 0.06
CA LEU A 353 -19.22 6.82 -0.15
C LEU A 353 -20.26 6.33 0.85
N THR A 354 -20.18 6.79 2.10
CA THR A 354 -21.17 6.50 3.13
C THR A 354 -22.52 7.13 2.78
N PHE A 355 -22.53 8.38 2.31
CA PHE A 355 -23.76 9.01 1.81
C PHE A 355 -24.37 8.24 0.65
N VAL A 356 -23.56 7.85 -0.35
CA VAL A 356 -23.99 7.02 -1.49
C VAL A 356 -24.53 5.68 -1.01
N LYS A 357 -23.89 5.04 -0.04
CA LYS A 357 -24.35 3.78 0.55
C LYS A 357 -25.76 3.91 1.12
N ILE A 358 -26.04 4.98 1.86
CA ILE A 358 -27.38 5.22 2.45
C ILE A 358 -28.41 5.51 1.36
N GLN A 359 -28.06 6.36 0.40
CA GLN A 359 -28.98 6.77 -0.67
C GLN A 359 -29.34 5.61 -1.61
N THR A 360 -28.36 4.77 -1.94
CA THR A 360 -28.52 3.65 -2.90
C THR A 360 -28.68 2.29 -2.20
N GLN A 361 -28.86 2.29 -0.88
CA GLN A 361 -29.11 1.10 -0.05
C GLN A 361 -28.05 0.00 -0.27
N LYS A 362 -26.76 0.36 -0.18
CA LYS A 362 -25.65 -0.59 -0.33
C LYS A 362 -25.25 -1.23 0.99
N THR A 363 -24.63 -2.39 0.91
CA THR A 363 -24.10 -3.12 2.08
C THR A 363 -22.92 -2.39 2.70
N ASN A 364 -22.52 -2.78 3.92
CA ASN A 364 -21.27 -2.29 4.51
C ASN A 364 -20.04 -2.71 3.70
N ALA A 365 -20.10 -3.85 3.00
CA ALA A 365 -19.00 -4.32 2.16
C ALA A 365 -18.75 -3.40 0.95
N PHE A 366 -19.78 -2.72 0.42
CA PHE A 366 -19.57 -1.70 -0.61
C PHE A 366 -18.61 -0.60 -0.16
N LEU A 367 -18.74 -0.13 1.09
CA LEU A 367 -17.91 0.92 1.64
C LEU A 367 -16.45 0.47 1.69
N PHE A 368 -16.17 -0.68 2.32
CA PHE A 368 -14.80 -1.21 2.41
C PHE A 368 -14.21 -1.50 1.03
N ASN A 369 -14.96 -2.13 0.13
CA ASN A 369 -14.48 -2.44 -1.22
C ASN A 369 -14.08 -1.17 -1.98
N SER A 370 -14.91 -0.13 -1.91
CA SER A 370 -14.66 1.14 -2.59
C SER A 370 -13.50 1.89 -1.94
N MET A 371 -13.46 1.91 -0.61
CA MET A 371 -12.41 2.55 0.16
C MET A 371 -11.03 1.93 -0.11
N SER A 372 -10.93 0.61 -0.26
CA SER A 372 -9.67 -0.05 -0.64
C SER A 372 -9.12 0.44 -1.99
N TRP A 373 -10.00 0.71 -2.97
CA TRP A 373 -9.58 1.32 -4.24
C TRP A 373 -9.11 2.75 -4.07
N CYS A 374 -9.77 3.53 -3.22
CA CYS A 374 -9.35 4.90 -2.89
C CYS A 374 -7.99 4.93 -2.17
N PHE A 375 -7.78 4.04 -1.19
CA PHE A 375 -6.49 3.86 -0.53
C PHE A 375 -5.38 3.49 -1.53
N TYR A 376 -5.66 2.53 -2.42
CA TYR A 376 -4.71 2.17 -3.48
C TYR A 376 -4.38 3.36 -4.38
N GLY A 377 -5.39 4.11 -4.83
CA GLY A 377 -5.19 5.33 -5.61
C GLY A 377 -4.36 6.38 -4.87
N MET A 378 -4.58 6.57 -3.57
CA MET A 378 -3.80 7.49 -2.75
C MET A 378 -2.32 7.06 -2.66
N VAL A 379 -2.05 5.76 -2.48
CA VAL A 379 -0.69 5.22 -2.49
C VAL A 379 0.02 5.53 -3.82
N LEU A 380 -0.68 5.39 -4.96
CA LEU A 380 -0.13 5.75 -6.27
C LEU A 380 0.21 7.24 -6.36
N VAL A 381 -0.69 8.11 -5.88
CA VAL A 381 -0.48 9.57 -5.85
C VAL A 381 0.73 9.95 -4.97
N CYS A 382 0.89 9.28 -3.82
CA CYS A 382 2.05 9.46 -2.95
C CYS A 382 3.37 9.03 -3.63
N SER A 383 3.31 8.02 -4.50
CA SER A 383 4.48 7.45 -5.19
C SER A 383 4.89 8.22 -6.45
N PHE A 384 3.93 8.68 -7.26
CA PHE A 384 4.23 9.20 -8.60
C PHE A 384 4.69 10.64 -8.62
N ILE A 385 4.44 11.39 -7.54
CA ILE A 385 4.68 12.83 -7.46
C ILE A 385 5.92 13.10 -6.63
N ASN A 386 6.80 13.99 -7.11
CA ASN A 386 7.94 14.46 -6.33
C ASN A 386 7.50 15.45 -5.23
N TRP A 387 6.97 14.92 -4.13
CA TRP A 387 6.50 15.70 -3.00
C TRP A 387 7.62 16.51 -2.33
N GLY A 388 8.83 15.95 -2.22
CA GLY A 388 9.97 16.67 -1.62
C GLY A 388 10.42 17.87 -2.44
N GLY A 389 10.45 17.72 -3.76
CA GLY A 389 10.67 18.83 -4.69
C GLY A 389 9.60 19.92 -4.56
N ILE A 390 8.32 19.55 -4.47
CA ILE A 390 7.22 20.52 -4.24
C ILE A 390 7.42 21.27 -2.92
N ILE A 391 7.69 20.55 -1.82
CA ILE A 391 7.93 21.13 -0.49
C ILE A 391 9.03 22.19 -0.55
N THR A 392 10.21 21.85 -1.08
CA THR A 392 11.33 22.79 -1.19
C THR A 392 11.02 23.94 -2.13
N SER A 393 10.38 23.68 -3.27
CA SER A 393 10.06 24.72 -4.25
C SER A 393 9.12 25.82 -3.72
N GLN A 394 8.23 25.47 -2.79
CA GLN A 394 7.33 26.44 -2.17
C GLN A 394 7.98 27.10 -0.96
N ASN A 395 8.68 26.34 -0.11
CA ASN A 395 9.31 26.88 1.09
C ASN A 395 10.45 27.85 0.77
N MET A 396 11.21 27.62 -0.31
CA MET A 396 12.32 28.51 -0.71
C MET A 396 11.88 29.91 -1.13
N LYS A 397 10.58 30.13 -1.38
CA LYS A 397 10.02 31.45 -1.69
C LYS A 397 9.77 32.29 -0.44
N ARG A 398 9.77 31.66 0.73
CA ARG A 398 9.44 32.30 2.00
C ARG A 398 10.68 32.97 2.60
N PRO A 399 10.51 34.04 3.40
CA PRO A 399 11.62 34.69 4.09
C PRO A 399 12.21 33.82 5.21
N ASP A 400 11.41 32.94 5.83
CA ASP A 400 11.76 32.04 6.93
C ASP A 400 12.29 30.67 6.46
N PHE A 401 12.88 30.61 5.26
CA PHE A 401 13.34 29.34 4.69
C PHE A 401 14.51 28.73 5.48
N VAL A 402 14.26 27.59 6.12
CA VAL A 402 15.26 26.85 6.91
C VAL A 402 15.99 25.84 6.03
N VAL A 403 17.16 26.22 5.51
CA VAL A 403 17.95 25.40 4.58
C VAL A 403 18.30 24.03 5.17
N ASP A 404 18.80 23.98 6.42
CA ASP A 404 19.25 22.74 7.08
C ASP A 404 18.15 21.66 7.14
N TYR A 405 16.92 22.07 7.45
CA TYR A 405 15.77 21.17 7.45
C TYR A 405 15.55 20.52 6.08
N HIS A 406 15.67 21.29 5.00
CA HIS A 406 15.48 20.78 3.65
C HIS A 406 16.66 19.91 3.19
N VAL A 407 17.88 20.18 3.65
CA VAL A 407 19.05 19.34 3.35
C VAL A 407 18.93 17.98 4.05
N ASN A 408 18.51 17.95 5.32
CA ASN A 408 18.58 16.74 6.14
C ASN A 408 17.28 15.92 6.19
N SER A 409 16.11 16.56 6.07
CA SER A 409 14.81 15.91 6.33
C SER A 409 13.94 15.72 5.09
N ILE A 410 14.28 16.35 3.96
CA ILE A 410 13.48 16.28 2.73
C ILE A 410 14.26 15.54 1.65
N ASN A 411 13.63 14.52 1.06
CA ASN A 411 14.22 13.70 0.01
C ASN A 411 13.82 14.23 -1.38
N PHE A 412 14.63 13.98 -2.40
CA PHE A 412 14.34 14.30 -3.80
C PHE A 412 14.09 15.79 -4.09
N ASN A 413 14.78 16.67 -3.38
CA ASN A 413 14.65 18.12 -3.50
C ASN A 413 15.93 18.83 -4.00
N GLU A 414 16.99 18.07 -4.23
CA GLU A 414 18.34 18.54 -4.50
C GLU A 414 18.37 19.52 -5.67
N LYS A 415 17.60 19.26 -6.74
CA LYS A 415 17.45 20.16 -7.89
C LYS A 415 16.97 21.57 -7.52
N TYR A 416 16.08 21.68 -6.52
CA TYR A 416 15.57 22.97 -6.05
C TYR A 416 16.54 23.65 -5.10
N LEU A 417 17.24 22.88 -4.26
CA LEU A 417 18.29 23.41 -3.38
C LEU A 417 19.47 23.97 -4.18
N LEU A 418 19.91 23.28 -5.25
CA LEU A 418 20.96 23.78 -6.14
C LEU A 418 20.56 25.10 -6.81
N LYS A 419 19.33 25.19 -7.32
CA LYS A 419 18.80 26.45 -7.89
C LYS A 419 18.76 27.59 -6.87
N TYR A 420 18.40 27.27 -5.62
CA TYR A 420 18.39 28.24 -4.54
C TYR A 420 19.81 28.73 -4.20
N ALA A 421 20.77 27.81 -4.07
CA ALA A 421 22.17 28.11 -3.82
C ALA A 421 22.77 29.00 -4.92
N GLU A 422 22.50 28.69 -6.20
CA GLU A 422 22.95 29.50 -7.35
C GLU A 422 22.37 30.90 -7.33
N LYS A 423 21.07 31.04 -7.02
CA LYS A 423 20.42 32.35 -6.94
C LYS A 423 20.99 33.21 -5.80
N LYS A 424 21.38 32.58 -4.68
CA LYS A 424 21.97 33.25 -3.52
C LYS A 424 23.49 33.37 -3.57
N LYS A 425 24.14 32.78 -4.59
CA LYS A 425 25.60 32.65 -4.70
C LYS A 425 26.24 31.95 -3.48
N ASP A 426 25.53 31.00 -2.90
CA ASP A 426 25.98 30.24 -1.73
C ASP A 426 26.78 29.01 -2.19
N ILE A 427 28.11 29.10 -2.10
CA ILE A 427 29.04 28.09 -2.59
C ILE A 427 29.06 26.86 -1.66
N ASP A 428 28.97 27.09 -0.35
CA ASP A 428 29.04 26.03 0.65
C ASP A 428 27.80 25.14 0.58
N LEU A 429 26.61 25.74 0.47
CA LEU A 429 25.37 25.00 0.27
C LEU A 429 25.39 24.19 -1.04
N LYS A 430 25.89 24.78 -2.13
CA LYS A 430 26.00 24.08 -3.42
C LYS A 430 26.91 22.86 -3.28
N LYS A 431 28.05 22.99 -2.61
CA LYS A 431 28.99 21.88 -2.39
C LYS A 431 28.36 20.78 -1.52
N GLN A 432 27.71 21.15 -0.42
CA GLN A 432 27.03 20.22 0.48
C GLN A 432 25.95 19.41 -0.24
N VAL A 433 25.10 20.05 -1.05
CA VAL A 433 24.04 19.38 -1.81
C VAL A 433 24.62 18.44 -2.87
N LEU A 434 25.70 18.85 -3.55
CA LEU A 434 26.38 18.00 -4.52
C LEU A 434 27.03 16.78 -3.86
N GLU A 435 27.70 16.95 -2.72
CA GLU A 435 28.27 15.83 -1.96
C GLU A 435 27.19 14.85 -1.49
N LYS A 436 26.08 15.35 -0.95
CA LYS A 436 24.92 14.51 -0.59
C LYS A 436 24.37 13.77 -1.81
N SER A 437 24.23 14.44 -2.95
CA SER A 437 23.73 13.81 -4.18
C SER A 437 24.65 12.69 -4.68
N LYS A 438 25.98 12.82 -4.48
CA LYS A 438 26.95 11.78 -4.82
C LYS A 438 26.80 10.54 -3.95
N LEU A 439 26.45 10.69 -2.67
CA LEU A 439 26.17 9.55 -1.78
C LEU A 439 24.94 8.76 -2.22
N GLY A 440 23.96 9.41 -2.86
CA GLY A 440 22.77 8.77 -3.41
C GLY A 440 23.00 8.03 -4.74
N ILE A 441 24.19 8.16 -5.34
CA ILE A 441 24.53 7.52 -6.61
C ILE A 441 25.20 6.19 -6.32
N SER A 442 24.60 5.11 -6.81
CA SER A 442 25.19 3.79 -6.74
C SER A 442 26.28 3.62 -7.79
N PRO A 443 27.37 2.89 -7.48
CA PRO A 443 28.42 2.62 -8.46
C PRO A 443 27.94 1.68 -9.58
N THR A 444 27.02 0.77 -9.26
CA THR A 444 26.51 -0.24 -10.19
C THR A 444 25.19 0.21 -10.83
N PHE A 445 24.97 -0.16 -12.09
CA PHE A 445 23.81 0.26 -12.89
C PHE A 445 22.47 -0.22 -12.32
N LEU A 446 22.42 -1.46 -11.80
CA LEU A 446 21.19 -2.07 -11.31
C LEU A 446 20.74 -1.52 -9.95
N SER A 447 21.66 -0.95 -9.18
CA SER A 447 21.37 -0.29 -7.90
C SER A 447 20.97 1.19 -8.05
N LYS A 448 20.95 1.75 -9.27
CA LYS A 448 20.76 3.19 -9.48
C LYS A 448 19.36 3.65 -9.09
N VAL A 449 19.28 4.90 -8.65
CA VAL A 449 18.03 5.65 -8.50
C VAL A 449 18.08 6.80 -9.50
N PHE A 450 17.19 6.78 -10.50
CA PHE A 450 17.28 7.69 -11.64
C PHE A 450 17.21 9.17 -11.26
N TYR A 451 16.53 9.52 -10.17
CA TYR A 451 16.47 10.91 -9.71
C TYR A 451 17.87 11.52 -9.53
N TYR A 452 18.80 10.83 -8.87
CA TYR A 452 20.12 11.39 -8.58
C TYR A 452 21.00 11.52 -9.83
N GLU A 453 20.79 10.67 -10.85
CA GLU A 453 21.47 10.77 -12.15
C GLU A 453 21.11 12.06 -12.91
N THR A 454 19.92 12.62 -12.66
CA THR A 454 19.50 13.88 -13.29
C THR A 454 20.14 15.12 -12.68
N ILE A 455 20.83 15.00 -11.55
CA ILE A 455 21.46 16.12 -10.84
C ILE A 455 22.88 16.40 -11.35
N GLN A 456 23.57 15.37 -11.87
CA GLN A 456 24.95 15.49 -12.36
C GLN A 456 25.07 16.05 -13.79
N LYS A 457 23.96 16.14 -14.53
CA LYS A 457 23.90 16.80 -15.84
C LYS A 457 23.49 18.26 -15.69
#